data_AF-A0A0N0JN69-F1
#
_entry.id   AF-A0A0N0JN69-F1
#
_cell.length_a   1.000
_cell.length_b   1.000
_cell.length_c   1.000
_cell.angle_alpha   90.00
_cell.angle_beta   90.00
_cell.angle_gamma   90.00
#
_symmetry.space_group_name_H-M   'P 1'
#
loop_
_entity.id
_entity.type
_entity.pdbx_description
1 polymer ?
#
loop_
_entity_poly.entity_id
_entity_poly.type
_entity_poly.pdbx_seq_one_letter_code
_entity_poly.pdbx_strand_id
1 'polypeptide(L)'
;MSDAAHGVARDQLRAFVERIERLEEEKKTIADDIKDVYGEAKSMGFDTKILKKVIALRKKDDQERMEEDLILDTYLHALGMIESPPEG
;
A
#
# COMPACT_ATOMS: atom_id res chain seq x y z
N MET A 1 20.42 -43.98 -5.46
CA MET A 1 19.08 -43.33 -5.39
C MET A 1 19.13 -41.94 -4.76
N SER A 2 20.11 -41.63 -3.90
CA SER A 2 20.28 -40.30 -3.26
C SER A 2 20.67 -39.17 -4.22
N ASP A 3 21.57 -39.40 -5.18
CA ASP A 3 22.06 -38.33 -6.08
C ASP A 3 20.99 -37.79 -7.04
N ALA A 4 20.09 -38.64 -7.52
CA ALA A 4 18.97 -38.22 -8.36
C ALA A 4 17.99 -37.32 -7.59
N ALA A 5 17.72 -37.63 -6.31
CA ALA A 5 16.88 -36.81 -5.45
C ALA A 5 17.52 -35.44 -5.14
N HIS A 6 18.85 -35.40 -4.95
CA HIS A 6 19.58 -34.14 -4.78
C HIS A 6 19.61 -33.27 -6.06
N GLY A 7 19.66 -33.90 -7.24
CA GLY A 7 19.54 -33.19 -8.52
C GLY A 7 18.17 -32.52 -8.69
N VAL A 8 17.09 -33.26 -8.45
CA VAL A 8 15.71 -32.73 -8.53
C VAL A 8 15.50 -31.57 -7.54
N ALA A 9 15.97 -31.70 -6.30
CA ALA A 9 15.86 -30.64 -5.30
C ALA A 9 16.63 -29.36 -5.71
N ARG A 10 17.80 -29.51 -6.33
CA ARG A 10 18.60 -28.39 -6.84
C ARG A 10 17.89 -27.66 -7.98
N ASP A 11 17.31 -28.40 -8.91
CA ASP A 11 16.62 -27.80 -10.07
C ASP A 11 15.32 -27.09 -9.65
N GLN A 12 14.59 -27.62 -8.67
CA GLN A 12 13.44 -26.93 -8.07
C GLN A 12 13.84 -25.64 -7.36
N LEU A 13 14.94 -25.65 -6.59
CA LEU A 13 15.46 -24.44 -5.95
C LEU A 13 15.84 -23.38 -6.99
N ARG A 14 16.53 -23.78 -8.07
CA ARG A 14 16.88 -22.86 -9.17
C ARG A 14 15.63 -22.24 -9.79
N ALA A 15 14.62 -23.06 -10.10
CA ALA A 15 13.36 -22.57 -10.68
C ALA A 15 12.61 -21.59 -9.77
N PHE A 16 12.65 -21.79 -8.43
CA PHE A 16 12.08 -20.82 -7.50
C PHE A 16 12.85 -19.51 -7.49
N VAL A 17 14.19 -19.55 -7.46
CA VAL A 17 15.04 -18.36 -7.47
C VAL A 17 14.81 -17.53 -8.72
N GLU A 18 14.90 -18.14 -9.91
CA GLU A 18 14.70 -17.45 -11.19
C GLU A 18 13.32 -16.80 -11.28
N ARG A 19 12.28 -17.48 -10.77
CA ARG A 19 10.92 -16.93 -10.75
C ARG A 19 10.80 -15.74 -9.80
N ILE A 20 11.45 -15.78 -8.63
CA ILE A 20 11.44 -14.68 -7.67
C ILE A 20 12.20 -13.47 -8.21
N GLU A 21 13.37 -13.68 -8.81
CA GLU A 21 14.18 -12.61 -9.40
C GLU A 21 13.40 -11.86 -10.48
N ARG A 22 12.72 -12.58 -11.38
CA ARG A 22 11.82 -11.97 -12.38
C ARG A 22 10.70 -11.17 -11.73
N LEU A 23 10.07 -11.69 -10.68
CA LEU A 23 8.99 -10.99 -9.98
C LEU A 23 9.50 -9.72 -9.25
N GLU A 24 10.73 -9.72 -8.74
CA GLU A 24 11.35 -8.53 -8.15
C GLU A 24 11.69 -7.47 -9.20
N GLU A 25 12.11 -7.87 -10.41
CA GLU A 25 12.28 -6.95 -11.55
C GLU A 25 10.95 -6.33 -12.01
N GLU A 26 9.89 -7.13 -12.13
CA GLU A 26 8.53 -6.67 -12.45
C GLU A 26 8.03 -5.70 -11.38
N LYS A 27 8.19 -6.04 -10.10
CA LYS A 27 7.84 -5.19 -8.96
C LYS A 27 8.60 -3.86 -8.97
N LYS A 28 9.89 -3.87 -9.33
CA LYS A 28 10.69 -2.65 -9.47
C LYS A 28 10.14 -1.75 -10.58
N THR A 29 9.84 -2.33 -11.73
CA THR A 29 9.26 -1.59 -12.87
C THR A 29 7.96 -0.91 -12.48
N ILE A 30 7.05 -1.65 -11.84
CA ILE A 30 5.79 -1.11 -11.33
C ILE A 30 6.01 0.00 -10.28
N ALA A 31 7.01 -0.16 -9.41
CA ALA A 31 7.34 0.86 -8.41
C ALA A 31 7.87 2.15 -9.05
N ASP A 32 8.67 2.04 -10.10
CA ASP A 32 9.17 3.18 -10.88
C ASP A 32 8.01 3.88 -11.61
N ASP A 33 7.10 3.13 -12.25
CA ASP A 33 5.90 3.69 -12.89
C ASP A 33 5.02 4.45 -11.88
N ILE A 34 4.79 3.88 -10.69
CA ILE A 34 4.03 4.56 -9.62
C ILE A 34 4.71 5.86 -9.21
N LYS A 35 6.05 5.87 -9.13
CA LYS A 35 6.83 7.06 -8.77
C LYS A 35 6.68 8.15 -9.83
N ASP A 36 6.68 7.78 -11.10
CA ASP A 36 6.51 8.72 -12.21
C ASP A 36 5.11 9.34 -12.19
N VAL A 37 4.05 8.55 -11.94
CA VAL A 37 2.68 9.08 -11.75
C VAL A 37 2.60 10.08 -10.59
N TYR A 38 3.26 9.81 -9.46
CA TYR A 38 3.34 10.81 -8.39
C TYR A 38 4.13 12.06 -8.81
N GLY A 39 5.16 11.91 -9.64
CA GLY A 39 5.93 13.01 -10.22
C GLY A 39 5.08 13.90 -11.14
N GLU A 40 4.27 13.30 -12.00
CA GLU A 40 3.28 13.98 -12.84
C GLU A 40 2.26 14.74 -11.99
N ALA A 41 1.64 14.07 -11.02
CA ALA A 41 0.66 14.70 -10.12
C ALA A 41 1.27 15.90 -9.38
N LYS A 42 2.52 15.79 -8.91
CA LYS A 42 3.25 16.91 -8.30
C LYS A 42 3.45 18.06 -9.28
N SER A 43 3.80 17.77 -10.53
CA SER A 43 4.01 18.78 -11.58
C SER A 43 2.72 19.49 -11.96
N MET A 44 1.58 18.82 -11.80
CA MET A 44 0.23 19.40 -11.95
C MET A 44 -0.25 20.17 -10.71
N GLY A 45 0.54 20.21 -9.63
CA GLY A 45 0.23 20.96 -8.40
C GLY A 45 -0.47 20.16 -7.30
N PHE A 46 -0.62 18.83 -7.43
CA PHE A 46 -1.20 18.00 -6.38
C PHE A 46 -0.20 17.70 -5.25
N ASP A 47 -0.69 17.67 -4.00
CA ASP A 47 0.12 17.22 -2.85
C ASP A 47 0.20 15.69 -2.83
N THR A 48 1.37 15.17 -3.19
CA THR A 48 1.65 13.72 -3.22
C THR A 48 1.59 13.05 -1.84
N LYS A 49 1.79 13.78 -0.73
CA LYS A 49 1.61 13.23 0.62
C LYS A 49 0.14 12.96 0.90
N ILE A 50 -0.74 13.88 0.48
CA ILE A 50 -2.19 13.71 0.64
C ILE A 50 -2.70 12.59 -0.28
N LEU A 51 -2.23 12.51 -1.53
CA LEU A 51 -2.58 11.40 -2.43
C LEU A 51 -2.21 10.04 -1.85
N LYS A 52 -1.03 9.90 -1.23
CA LYS A 52 -0.63 8.65 -0.54
C LYS A 52 -1.58 8.30 0.60
N LYS A 53 -2.03 9.28 1.39
CA LYS A 53 -3.04 9.08 2.44
C LYS A 53 -4.36 8.61 1.85
N VAL A 54 -4.84 9.25 0.77
CA VAL A 54 -6.08 8.84 0.08
C VAL A 54 -5.98 7.40 -0.42
N ILE A 55 -4.88 7.00 -1.05
CA ILE A 55 -4.70 5.62 -1.52
C ILE A 55 -4.65 4.64 -0.34
N ALA A 56 -4.02 4.99 0.78
CA ALA A 56 -4.01 4.15 1.98
C ALA A 56 -5.43 3.98 2.56
N LEU A 57 -6.21 5.06 2.66
CA LEU A 57 -7.61 5.01 3.09
C LEU A 57 -8.49 4.16 2.17
N ARG A 58 -8.24 4.21 0.86
CA ARG A 58 -8.96 3.41 -0.15
C ARG A 58 -8.62 1.92 -0.13
N LYS A 59 -7.55 1.52 0.57
CA LYS A 59 -7.17 0.12 0.74
C LYS A 59 -7.79 -0.51 1.99
N LYS A 60 -8.28 0.31 2.92
CA LYS A 60 -8.99 -0.18 4.11
C LYS A 60 -10.38 -0.66 3.74
N ASP A 61 -10.91 -1.57 4.55
CA ASP A 61 -12.32 -1.93 4.47
C ASP A 61 -13.19 -0.71 4.83
N ASP A 62 -14.36 -0.60 4.17
CA ASP A 62 -15.22 0.57 4.37
C ASP A 62 -15.78 0.63 5.80
N GLN A 63 -16.06 -0.52 6.43
CA GLN A 63 -16.53 -0.57 7.82
C GLN A 63 -15.41 -0.16 8.79
N GLU A 64 -14.20 -0.69 8.59
CA GLU A 64 -13.02 -0.31 9.38
C GLU A 64 -12.75 1.20 9.29
N ARG A 65 -12.85 1.78 8.08
CA ARG A 65 -12.69 3.23 7.89
C ARG A 65 -13.76 4.02 8.66
N MET A 66 -15.03 3.62 8.58
CA MET A 66 -16.11 4.33 9.29
C MET A 66 -15.95 4.27 10.81
N GLU A 67 -15.53 3.12 11.34
CA GLU A 67 -15.29 2.95 12.78
C GLU A 67 -14.12 3.84 13.25
N GLU A 68 -13.01 3.85 12.52
CA GLU A 68 -11.88 4.74 12.80
C GLU A 68 -12.26 6.22 12.72
N ASP A 69 -13.01 6.62 11.70
CA ASP A 69 -13.45 8.01 11.50
C ASP A 69 -14.37 8.45 12.66
N LEU A 70 -15.27 7.59 13.14
CA LEU A 70 -16.13 7.88 14.29
C LEU A 70 -15.33 8.09 15.59
N ILE A 71 -14.32 7.24 15.81
CA ILE A 71 -13.43 7.37 16.98
C ILE A 71 -12.60 8.65 16.88
N LEU A 72 -12.05 8.94 15.71
CA LEU A 72 -11.29 10.15 15.45
C LEU A 72 -12.13 11.39 15.70
N ASP A 73 -13.35 11.44 15.16
CA ASP A 73 -14.29 12.53 15.35
C ASP A 73 -14.60 12.76 16.85
N THR A 74 -14.86 11.67 17.58
CA THR A 74 -15.06 11.71 19.05
C THR A 74 -13.86 12.36 19.77
N TYR A 75 -12.64 12.01 19.39
CA TYR A 75 -11.43 12.58 20.01
C TYR A 75 -11.21 14.04 19.61
N LEU A 76 -11.44 14.40 18.35
CA LEU A 76 -11.29 15.78 17.90
C LEU A 76 -12.32 16.70 18.56
N HIS A 77 -13.57 16.24 18.74
CA HIS A 77 -14.58 16.95 19.54
C HIS A 77 -14.15 17.12 20.99
N ALA A 78 -13.71 16.05 21.65
CA ALA A 78 -13.25 16.09 23.04
C ALA A 78 -12.05 17.05 23.25
N LEU A 79 -11.22 17.23 22.22
CA LEU A 79 -10.08 18.16 22.24
C LEU A 79 -10.43 19.58 21.76
N GLY A 80 -11.68 19.84 21.37
CA GLY A 80 -12.11 21.14 20.85
C GLY A 80 -11.46 21.53 19.52
N MET A 81 -11.00 20.55 18.74
CA MET A 81 -10.32 20.76 17.45
C MET A 81 -11.30 20.91 16.28
N ILE A 82 -12.55 20.51 16.48
CA ILE A 82 -13.67 20.68 15.55
C ILE A 82 -14.91 21.11 16.33
N GLU A 83 -15.78 21.91 15.70
CA GLU A 83 -17.04 22.33 16.31
C GLU A 83 -18.03 21.16 16.34
N SER A 84 -18.68 20.95 17.49
CA SER A 84 -19.83 20.06 17.57
C SER A 84 -20.89 20.51 16.54
N PRO A 85 -21.57 19.57 15.85
CA PRO A 85 -22.69 19.94 14.99
C PRO A 85 -23.67 20.81 15.80
N PRO A 86 -24.25 21.87 15.20
CA PRO A 86 -25.26 22.66 15.90
C PRO A 86 -26.36 21.70 16.38
N GLU A 87 -26.57 21.65 17.69
CA GLU A 87 -27.66 20.89 18.29
C GLU A 87 -28.97 21.40 17.67
N GLY A 88 -29.57 20.59 16.80
CA GLY A 88 -30.90 20.84 16.24
C GLY A 88 -31.98 20.39 17.22
#